data_AF-A0A1V5W1K0-F1
#
_entry.id   AF-A0A1V5W1K0-F1
#
_cell.length_a   1.000
_cell.length_b   1.000
_cell.length_c   1.000
_cell.angle_alpha   90.00
_cell.angle_beta   90.00
_cell.angle_gamma   90.00
#
_symmetry.space_group_name_H-M   'P 1'
#
loop_
_entity.id
_entity.type
_entity.pdbx_description
1 polymer ?
#
loop_
_entity_poly.entity_id
_entity_poly.type
_entity_poly.pdbx_seq_one_letter_code
_entity_poly.pdbx_strand_id
1 'polypeptide(L)'
;MKHFFVVIFLSGSLLCASNSFAEIVVTKVEGTAAYRDGNKWSPLKEKMKLPEGVKISTGANSYAIVSLNSLNHTVKIEPLSMLQIYSQETTNKTNTHIGLKRGQITANVPKNESVKTIFKVSTPVATSSVRGTEERITYGEKTGMIVEVLRGSIEATNRFGRSNVISGKQKFMQISNSANSRNILSTVRSISIVSVNGHGLTSEETATSQYSGGDQTGSPDGDTGTLFENISKNATVTVNLQWPW
;
A
#
# COMPACT_ATOMS: atom_id res chain seq x y z
N MET A 1 -57.54 24.38 -43.89
CA MET A 1 -57.79 24.61 -42.44
C MET A 1 -57.15 23.43 -41.72
N LYS A 2 -56.14 23.62 -40.86
CA LYS A 2 -56.26 23.55 -39.38
C LYS A 2 -56.88 22.21 -38.93
N HIS A 3 -56.24 21.27 -38.24
CA HIS A 3 -54.90 21.15 -37.64
C HIS A 3 -54.40 19.71 -37.95
N PHE A 4 -53.49 18.98 -37.26
CA PHE A 4 -52.66 19.17 -36.06
C PHE A 4 -51.42 18.23 -36.20
N PHE A 5 -50.18 18.75 -36.14
CA PHE A 5 -48.96 17.92 -36.20
C PHE A 5 -48.33 17.83 -34.80
N VAL A 6 -48.37 16.65 -34.18
CA VAL A 6 -47.83 16.42 -32.83
C VAL A 6 -46.31 16.28 -32.92
N VAL A 7 -45.59 17.37 -32.63
CA VAL A 7 -44.13 17.33 -32.43
C VAL A 7 -43.87 16.84 -31.01
N ILE A 8 -43.51 15.57 -30.86
CA ILE A 8 -42.99 15.04 -29.59
C ILE A 8 -41.60 15.64 -29.38
N PHE A 9 -41.54 16.68 -28.55
CA PHE A 9 -40.30 17.23 -28.03
C PHE A 9 -39.74 16.22 -27.02
N LEU A 10 -38.93 15.26 -27.50
CA LEU A 10 -38.27 14.27 -26.66
C LEU A 10 -37.15 14.98 -25.87
N SER A 11 -37.55 15.66 -24.80
CA SER A 11 -36.66 16.41 -23.91
C SER A 11 -35.62 15.46 -23.33
N GLY A 12 -34.34 15.73 -23.64
CA GLY A 12 -33.24 14.90 -23.17
C GLY A 12 -33.17 14.92 -21.65
N SER A 13 -33.56 13.81 -21.02
CA SER A 13 -33.18 13.49 -19.65
C SER A 13 -31.69 13.18 -19.64
N LEU A 14 -30.88 14.24 -19.63
CA LEU A 14 -29.45 14.14 -19.36
C LEU A 14 -29.30 13.66 -17.92
N LEU A 15 -29.24 12.33 -17.75
CA LEU A 15 -28.96 11.65 -16.50
C LEU A 15 -27.52 11.99 -16.08
N CYS A 16 -27.35 13.18 -15.51
CA CYS A 16 -26.14 13.58 -14.82
C CYS A 16 -25.96 12.64 -13.62
N ALA A 17 -25.22 11.56 -13.83
CA ALA A 17 -24.74 10.69 -12.76
C ALA A 17 -23.84 11.54 -11.85
N SER A 18 -24.44 12.06 -10.77
CA SER A 18 -23.77 12.88 -9.77
C SER A 18 -22.84 12.00 -8.94
N ASN A 19 -21.62 11.79 -9.47
CA ASN A 19 -20.51 11.30 -8.66
C ASN A 19 -20.30 12.29 -7.50
N SER A 20 -20.63 11.86 -6.29
CA SER A 20 -20.43 12.67 -5.10
C SER A 20 -18.94 12.62 -4.73
N PHE A 21 -18.28 13.77 -4.74
CA PHE A 21 -16.94 13.89 -4.20
C PHE A 21 -17.02 13.71 -2.68
N ALA A 22 -16.17 12.87 -2.13
CA ALA A 22 -16.17 12.61 -0.71
C ALA A 22 -15.61 13.82 0.05
N GLU A 23 -16.16 14.14 1.21
CA GLU A 23 -15.67 15.30 1.96
C GLU A 23 -14.26 15.05 2.52
N ILE A 24 -13.35 15.99 2.25
CA ILE A 24 -11.98 16.00 2.78
C ILE A 24 -11.91 17.13 3.80
N VAL A 25 -11.75 16.81 5.09
CA VAL A 25 -11.75 17.79 6.18
C VAL A 25 -10.42 17.75 6.93
N VAL A 26 -9.80 18.90 7.12
CA VAL A 26 -8.60 19.03 7.96
C VAL A 26 -9.00 18.96 9.43
N THR A 27 -8.58 17.91 10.14
CA THR A 27 -8.90 17.70 11.55
C THR A 27 -7.94 18.44 12.48
N LYS A 28 -6.63 18.40 12.20
CA LYS A 28 -5.58 19.07 12.98
C LYS A 28 -4.46 19.58 12.07
N VAL A 29 -3.85 20.72 12.40
CA VAL A 29 -2.62 21.22 11.76
C VAL A 29 -1.64 21.68 12.83
N GLU A 30 -0.39 21.24 12.73
CA GLU A 30 0.69 21.70 13.60
C GLU A 30 1.88 22.17 12.75
N GLY A 31 2.40 23.36 13.04
CA GLY A 31 3.46 24.01 12.27
C GLY A 31 2.98 24.52 10.89
N THR A 32 3.88 24.49 9.90
CA THR A 32 3.65 25.01 8.55
C THR A 32 3.15 23.89 7.63
N ALA A 33 1.86 23.95 7.27
CA ALA A 33 1.27 23.15 6.21
C ALA A 33 0.58 24.05 5.19
N ALA A 34 0.61 23.64 3.92
CA ALA A 34 -0.03 24.36 2.82
C ALA A 34 -0.78 23.39 1.91
N TYR A 35 -1.88 23.87 1.33
CA TYR A 35 -2.58 23.20 0.24
C TYR A 35 -2.45 23.99 -1.05
N ARG A 36 -2.58 23.31 -2.19
CA ARG A 36 -2.67 23.92 -3.51
C ARG A 36 -3.90 23.39 -4.23
N ASP A 37 -4.77 24.33 -4.53
CA ASP A 37 -5.85 24.22 -5.48
C ASP A 37 -5.48 25.05 -6.72
N GLY A 38 -5.63 24.47 -7.91
CA GLY A 38 -5.09 25.02 -9.15
C GLY A 38 -3.60 25.39 -9.09
N ASN A 39 -3.29 26.69 -9.10
CA ASN A 39 -1.92 27.21 -9.27
C ASN A 39 -1.33 27.97 -8.07
N LYS A 40 -2.07 28.20 -6.98
CA LYS A 40 -1.58 28.94 -5.81
C LYS A 40 -1.46 28.01 -4.59
N TRP A 41 -0.43 28.22 -3.79
CA TRP A 41 -0.31 27.60 -2.47
C TRP A 41 -0.94 28.52 -1.41
N SER A 42 -1.78 27.95 -0.56
CA SER A 42 -2.49 28.62 0.53
C SER A 42 -2.21 27.90 1.84
N PRO A 43 -2.17 28.60 3.00
CA PRO A 43 -1.94 27.95 4.29
C PRO A 43 -3.11 27.01 4.64
N LEU A 44 -2.76 25.79 5.08
CA LEU A 44 -3.72 24.82 5.58
C LEU A 44 -4.20 25.23 6.98
N LYS A 45 -5.49 25.09 7.27
CA LYS A 45 -6.08 25.41 8.58
C LYS A 45 -6.99 24.29 9.06
N GLU A 46 -7.15 24.17 10.38
CA GLU A 46 -8.08 23.22 10.99
C GLU A 46 -9.53 23.50 10.59
N LYS A 47 -10.35 22.45 10.53
CA LYS A 47 -11.77 22.43 10.12
C LYS A 47 -12.03 22.94 8.70
N MET A 48 -10.99 23.17 7.90
CA MET A 48 -11.10 23.52 6.50
C MET A 48 -11.57 22.30 5.68
N LYS A 49 -12.60 22.49 4.87
CA LYS A 49 -12.97 21.54 3.80
C LYS A 49 -12.08 21.79 2.59
N LEU A 50 -11.53 20.73 2.01
CA LEU A 50 -10.68 20.80 0.81
C LEU A 50 -11.42 20.23 -0.41
N PRO A 51 -11.17 20.77 -1.62
CA PRO A 51 -11.69 20.19 -2.85
C PRO A 51 -11.01 18.85 -3.18
N GLU A 52 -11.66 18.06 -4.04
CA GLU A 52 -11.05 16.84 -4.60
C GLU A 52 -9.85 17.19 -5.49
N GLY A 53 -8.85 16.31 -5.54
CA GLY A 53 -7.62 16.52 -6.30
C GLY A 53 -6.64 17.51 -5.67
N VAL A 54 -6.90 18.02 -4.47
CA VAL A 54 -6.04 18.96 -3.74
C VAL A 54 -4.64 18.38 -3.50
N LYS A 55 -3.61 19.22 -3.65
CA LYS A 55 -2.22 18.90 -3.25
C LYS A 55 -1.94 19.47 -1.86
N ILE A 56 -1.33 18.69 -0.98
CA ILE A 56 -0.97 19.10 0.39
C ILE A 56 0.54 18.93 0.59
N SER A 57 1.18 19.88 1.27
CA SER A 57 2.60 19.85 1.63
C SER A 57 2.82 20.28 3.08
N THR A 58 3.75 19.61 3.78
CA THR A 58 4.15 19.90 5.17
C THR A 58 5.62 20.34 5.26
N GLY A 59 5.92 21.19 6.25
CA GLY A 59 7.27 21.65 6.60
C GLY A 59 8.08 20.64 7.43
N ALA A 60 9.27 21.05 7.89
CA ALA A 60 10.24 20.18 8.58
C ALA A 60 9.82 19.74 10.00
N ASN A 61 9.07 20.58 10.70
CA ASN A 61 8.52 20.33 12.05
C ASN A 61 7.01 20.55 11.98
N SER A 62 6.32 19.83 11.10
CA SER A 62 4.92 20.13 10.79
C SER A 62 4.17 18.90 10.34
N TYR A 63 2.95 18.73 10.82
CA TYR A 63 2.09 17.63 10.41
C TYR A 63 0.64 18.11 10.26
N ALA A 64 -0.13 17.39 9.47
CA ALA A 64 -1.56 17.62 9.33
C ALA A 64 -2.30 16.28 9.47
N ILE A 65 -3.51 16.33 9.99
CA ILE A 65 -4.43 15.19 10.03
C ILE A 65 -5.64 15.56 9.18
N VAL A 66 -5.97 14.73 8.21
CA VAL A 66 -7.16 14.87 7.37
C VAL A 66 -8.09 13.68 7.57
N SER A 67 -9.38 13.97 7.76
CA SER A 67 -10.47 13.01 7.67
C SER A 67 -10.96 12.95 6.23
N LEU A 68 -11.25 11.74 5.76
CA LEU A 68 -11.65 11.42 4.40
C LEU A 68 -12.95 10.62 4.45
N ASN A 69 -13.94 11.10 3.70
CA ASN A 69 -15.25 10.45 3.52
C ASN A 69 -16.09 10.43 4.81
N SER A 70 -17.32 9.95 4.67
CA SER A 70 -18.29 9.80 5.76
C SER A 70 -17.94 8.65 6.73
N LEU A 71 -16.92 7.85 6.42
CA LEU A 71 -16.48 6.67 7.19
C LEU A 71 -15.30 6.92 8.15
N ASN A 72 -14.93 8.18 8.40
CA ASN A 72 -13.82 8.57 9.29
C ASN A 72 -12.46 7.94 8.92
N HIS A 73 -12.19 7.70 7.63
CA HIS A 73 -10.85 7.29 7.20
C HIS A 73 -9.89 8.44 7.50
N THR A 74 -8.81 8.19 8.24
CA THR A 74 -7.94 9.26 8.74
C THR A 74 -6.54 9.11 8.18
N VAL A 75 -5.96 10.20 7.66
CA VAL A 75 -4.58 10.23 7.17
C VAL A 75 -3.79 11.32 7.89
N LYS A 76 -2.76 10.90 8.62
CA LYS A 76 -1.73 11.78 9.17
C LYS A 76 -0.63 11.97 8.14
N ILE A 77 -0.41 13.23 7.77
CA ILE A 77 0.63 13.71 6.86
C ILE A 77 1.81 14.14 7.71
N GLU A 78 2.91 13.39 7.66
CA GLU A 78 4.09 13.61 8.50
C GLU A 78 4.98 14.74 7.94
N PRO A 79 6.03 15.19 8.64
CA PRO A 79 6.91 16.26 8.16
C PRO A 79 7.57 15.99 6.80
N LEU A 80 7.91 17.08 6.08
CA LEU A 80 8.54 17.10 4.75
C LEU A 80 7.77 16.37 3.63
N SER A 81 6.48 16.11 3.84
CA SER A 81 5.66 15.33 2.92
C SER A 81 5.00 16.20 1.86
N MET A 82 4.76 15.60 0.70
CA MET A 82 3.93 16.18 -0.36
C MET A 82 3.11 15.09 -1.02
N LEU A 83 1.79 15.30 -1.09
CA LEU A 83 0.84 14.33 -1.62
C LEU A 83 -0.33 15.02 -2.32
N GLN A 84 -1.14 14.22 -3.01
CA GLN A 84 -2.38 14.64 -3.64
C GLN A 84 -3.50 13.65 -3.26
N ILE A 85 -4.69 14.16 -2.93
CA ILE A 85 -5.82 13.34 -2.48
C ILE A 85 -6.95 13.42 -3.50
N TYR A 86 -7.40 12.25 -3.97
CA TYR A 86 -8.61 12.07 -4.75
C TYR A 86 -9.55 11.17 -3.95
N SER A 87 -10.81 11.59 -3.74
CA SER A 87 -11.73 10.79 -2.95
C SER A 87 -13.18 10.96 -3.42
N GLN A 88 -13.83 9.82 -3.66
CA GLN A 88 -15.17 9.73 -4.22
C GLN A 88 -16.00 8.80 -3.35
N GLU A 89 -17.23 9.19 -3.05
CA GLU A 89 -18.14 8.46 -2.18
C GLU A 89 -19.50 8.27 -2.87
N THR A 90 -20.12 7.14 -2.59
CA THR A 90 -21.46 6.77 -3.06
C THR A 90 -22.06 5.91 -1.96
N THR A 91 -23.39 5.85 -1.86
CA THR A 91 -24.13 5.17 -0.78
C THR A 91 -23.55 3.82 -0.35
N ASN A 92 -23.05 3.01 -1.30
CA ASN A 92 -22.54 1.66 -1.04
C ASN A 92 -21.03 1.49 -1.29
N LYS A 93 -20.29 2.56 -1.64
CA LYS A 93 -18.86 2.48 -2.03
C LYS A 93 -18.08 3.74 -1.70
N THR A 94 -16.90 3.58 -1.11
CA THR A 94 -15.87 4.62 -1.01
C THR A 94 -14.67 4.27 -1.89
N ASN A 95 -14.12 5.26 -2.58
CA ASN A 95 -12.96 5.12 -3.44
C ASN A 95 -11.99 6.27 -3.19
N THR A 96 -10.93 6.00 -2.43
CA THR A 96 -9.93 6.98 -2.02
C THR A 96 -8.58 6.61 -2.63
N HIS A 97 -7.95 7.57 -3.29
CA HIS A 97 -6.65 7.43 -3.93
C HIS A 97 -5.72 8.57 -3.50
N ILE A 98 -4.55 8.21 -2.98
CA ILE A 98 -3.55 9.16 -2.50
C ILE A 98 -2.27 9.00 -3.32
N GLY A 99 -1.90 10.04 -4.07
CA GLY A 99 -0.62 10.12 -4.76
C GLY A 99 0.43 10.70 -3.82
N LEU A 100 1.27 9.85 -3.23
CA LEU A 100 2.38 10.30 -2.36
C LEU A 100 3.61 10.62 -3.22
N LYS A 101 3.96 11.90 -3.34
CA LYS A 101 5.11 12.36 -4.11
C LYS A 101 6.44 12.28 -3.34
N ARG A 102 6.42 12.54 -2.03
CA ARG A 102 7.56 12.37 -1.10
C ARG A 102 7.11 12.43 0.36
N GLY A 103 7.96 11.95 1.25
CA GLY A 103 7.78 12.01 2.70
C GLY A 103 7.06 10.78 3.23
N GLN A 104 6.22 10.95 4.25
CA GLN A 104 5.59 9.86 4.97
C GLN A 104 4.13 10.18 5.31
N ILE A 105 3.29 9.16 5.25
CA ILE A 105 1.91 9.20 5.75
C ILE A 105 1.65 8.03 6.68
N THR A 106 0.75 8.23 7.63
CA THR A 106 0.12 7.15 8.39
C THR A 106 -1.37 7.16 8.08
N ALA A 107 -1.90 6.10 7.50
CA ALA A 107 -3.30 5.97 7.13
C ALA A 107 -4.01 4.95 8.05
N ASN A 108 -5.18 5.32 8.53
CA ASN A 108 -6.09 4.46 9.28
C ASN A 108 -7.41 4.35 8.50
N VAL A 109 -7.68 3.15 8.00
CA VAL A 109 -8.80 2.83 7.13
C VAL A 109 -9.66 1.78 7.82
N PRO A 110 -10.59 2.18 8.72
CA PRO A 110 -11.46 1.24 9.43
C PRO A 110 -12.26 0.35 8.46
N LYS A 111 -12.49 -0.92 8.84
CA LYS A 111 -13.31 -1.84 8.05
C LYS A 111 -14.78 -1.48 8.23
N ASN A 112 -15.48 -1.16 7.14
CA ASN A 112 -16.93 -1.21 7.08
C ASN A 112 -17.37 -2.46 6.27
N GLU A 113 -18.44 -3.12 6.70
CA GLU A 113 -18.99 -4.32 6.06
C GLU A 113 -20.09 -3.98 5.05
N SER A 114 -20.92 -2.97 5.35
CA SER A 114 -21.99 -2.45 4.49
C SER A 114 -21.47 -1.65 3.30
N VAL A 115 -20.30 -1.01 3.43
CA VAL A 115 -19.72 -0.13 2.39
C VAL A 115 -18.46 -0.74 1.77
N LYS A 116 -18.45 -0.89 0.44
CA LYS A 116 -17.27 -1.37 -0.30
C LYS A 116 -16.19 -0.29 -0.30
N THR A 117 -15.22 -0.45 0.58
CA THR A 117 -14.07 0.46 0.71
C THR A 117 -12.94 0.06 -0.23
N ILE A 118 -12.49 1.00 -1.07
CA ILE A 118 -11.25 0.92 -1.85
C ILE A 118 -10.36 2.08 -1.40
N PHE A 119 -9.21 1.77 -0.80
CA PHE A 119 -8.20 2.76 -0.44
C PHE A 119 -6.88 2.37 -1.10
N LYS A 120 -6.29 3.31 -1.86
CA LYS A 120 -5.05 3.10 -2.60
C LYS A 120 -4.07 4.23 -2.35
N VAL A 121 -2.81 3.89 -2.11
CA VAL A 121 -1.72 4.87 -2.02
C VAL A 121 -0.68 4.55 -3.08
N SER A 122 -0.53 5.43 -4.06
CA SER A 122 0.43 5.28 -5.15
C SER A 122 1.63 6.20 -4.94
N THR A 123 2.81 5.63 -5.18
CA THR A 123 4.09 6.33 -5.28
C THR A 123 4.62 6.15 -6.71
N PRO A 124 5.67 6.90 -7.11
CA PRO A 124 6.35 6.66 -8.39
C PRO A 124 6.95 5.24 -8.57
N VAL A 125 7.02 4.41 -7.53
CA VAL A 125 7.64 3.07 -7.59
C VAL A 125 6.64 1.93 -7.43
N ALA A 126 5.64 2.08 -6.56
CA ALA A 126 4.66 1.04 -6.23
C ALA A 126 3.34 1.62 -5.71
N THR A 127 2.30 0.78 -5.63
CA THR A 127 0.99 1.13 -5.07
C THR A 127 0.63 0.17 -3.93
N SER A 128 0.25 0.72 -2.77
CA SER A 128 -0.43 -0.01 -1.69
C SER A 128 -1.94 0.00 -1.92
N SER A 129 -2.62 -1.10 -1.61
CA SER A 129 -4.08 -1.22 -1.62
C SER A 129 -4.54 -1.90 -0.34
N VAL A 130 -5.48 -1.28 0.37
CA VAL A 130 -5.89 -1.72 1.71
C VAL A 130 -7.40 -1.67 1.97
N ARG A 131 -7.83 -2.47 2.95
CA ARG A 131 -9.15 -2.43 3.57
C ARG A 131 -9.05 -2.90 5.03
N GLY A 132 -9.46 -2.06 5.98
CA GLY A 132 -9.48 -2.46 7.39
C GLY A 132 -8.11 -2.45 8.07
N THR A 133 -7.21 -1.54 7.68
CA THR A 133 -5.82 -1.53 8.14
C THR A 133 -5.39 -0.19 8.72
N GLU A 134 -4.31 -0.26 9.50
CA GLU A 134 -3.52 0.89 9.90
C GLU A 134 -2.11 0.69 9.31
N GLU A 135 -1.68 1.61 8.44
CA GLU A 135 -0.43 1.51 7.69
C GLU A 135 0.39 2.79 7.76
N ARG A 136 1.72 2.65 7.76
CA ARG A 136 2.67 3.75 7.57
C ARG A 136 3.36 3.55 6.22
N ILE A 137 3.26 4.54 5.34
CA ILE A 137 3.92 4.54 4.04
C ILE A 137 4.93 5.67 4.00
N THR A 138 6.18 5.33 3.66
CA THR A 138 7.27 6.27 3.46
C THR A 138 7.75 6.18 2.02
N TYR A 139 7.93 7.32 1.34
CA TYR A 139 8.50 7.39 0.00
C TYR A 139 9.59 8.46 -0.11
N GLY A 140 10.73 8.07 -0.65
CA GLY A 140 11.80 8.99 -1.06
C GLY A 140 12.50 8.48 -2.32
N GLU A 141 12.98 9.39 -3.16
CA GLU A 141 13.52 9.08 -4.50
C GLU A 141 14.66 8.05 -4.47
N LYS A 142 15.56 8.13 -3.47
CA LYS A 142 16.66 7.18 -3.27
C LYS A 142 16.25 5.91 -2.52
N THR A 143 15.35 6.03 -1.54
CA THR A 143 14.94 4.93 -0.64
C THR A 143 13.89 4.01 -1.27
N GLY A 144 13.12 4.51 -2.24
CA GLY A 144 11.93 3.84 -2.75
C GLY A 144 10.73 3.99 -1.81
N MET A 145 9.78 3.06 -1.91
CA MET A 145 8.58 2.97 -1.08
C MET A 145 8.79 1.92 0.02
N ILE A 146 8.55 2.31 1.26
CA ILE A 146 8.48 1.44 2.43
C ILE A 146 7.03 1.43 2.91
N VAL A 147 6.48 0.25 3.16
CA VAL A 147 5.14 0.07 3.75
C VAL A 147 5.29 -0.68 5.04
N GLU A 148 4.73 -0.19 6.14
CA GLU A 148 4.75 -0.84 7.46
C GLU A 148 3.31 -1.05 7.93
N VAL A 149 2.95 -2.31 8.19
CA VAL A 149 1.59 -2.69 8.58
C VAL A 149 1.46 -2.63 10.10
N LEU A 150 0.87 -1.57 10.64
CA LEU A 150 0.63 -1.43 12.09
C LEU A 150 -0.49 -2.37 12.54
N ARG A 151 -1.55 -2.51 11.72
CA ARG A 151 -2.67 -3.44 11.95
C ARG A 151 -3.30 -3.91 10.62
N GLY A 152 -3.70 -5.18 10.55
CA GLY A 152 -4.43 -5.76 9.42
C GLY A 152 -3.53 -6.40 8.36
N SER A 153 -3.98 -6.40 7.10
CA SER A 153 -3.29 -6.99 5.95
C SER A 153 -3.40 -6.11 4.70
N ILE A 154 -2.28 -5.97 3.98
CA ILE A 154 -2.07 -5.03 2.88
C ILE A 154 -1.63 -5.78 1.64
N GLU A 155 -2.11 -5.38 0.46
CA GLU A 155 -1.53 -5.80 -0.82
C GLU A 155 -0.68 -4.65 -1.39
N ALA A 156 0.60 -4.91 -1.61
CA ALA A 156 1.53 -3.96 -2.21
C ALA A 156 1.97 -4.45 -3.60
N THR A 157 1.65 -3.68 -4.65
CA THR A 157 1.94 -4.00 -6.06
C THR A 157 3.03 -3.09 -6.60
N ASN A 158 4.11 -3.67 -7.11
CA ASN A 158 5.20 -2.95 -7.79
C ASN A 158 4.76 -2.51 -9.20
N ARG A 159 5.45 -1.51 -9.80
CA ARG A 159 5.19 -1.03 -11.18
C ARG A 159 5.25 -2.13 -12.26
N PHE A 160 5.92 -3.25 -11.97
CA PHE A 160 6.03 -4.43 -12.84
C PHE A 160 4.92 -5.47 -12.62
N GLY A 161 3.83 -5.12 -11.93
CA GLY A 161 2.66 -6.00 -11.72
C GLY A 161 2.82 -7.09 -10.64
N ARG A 162 4.00 -7.20 -10.00
CA ARG A 162 4.22 -8.15 -8.90
C ARG A 162 3.58 -7.63 -7.60
N SER A 163 2.58 -8.35 -7.08
CA SER A 163 1.95 -8.10 -5.77
C SER A 163 2.57 -8.94 -4.65
N ASN A 164 2.61 -8.38 -3.44
CA ASN A 164 2.90 -9.11 -2.20
C ASN A 164 1.83 -8.78 -1.15
N VAL A 165 1.35 -9.79 -0.42
CA VAL A 165 0.44 -9.62 0.72
C VAL A 165 1.25 -9.60 2.01
N ILE A 166 0.97 -8.62 2.87
CA ILE A 166 1.80 -8.27 4.02
C ILE A 166 0.89 -8.06 5.23
N SER A 167 1.21 -8.62 6.38
CA SER A 167 0.37 -8.54 7.58
C SER A 167 1.20 -8.50 8.87
N GLY A 168 0.55 -8.21 10.00
CA GLY A 168 1.13 -8.46 11.33
C GLY A 168 2.51 -7.85 11.58
N LYS A 169 2.66 -6.52 11.48
CA LYS A 169 3.91 -5.77 11.74
C LYS A 169 5.06 -6.01 10.76
N GLN A 170 4.82 -6.73 9.67
CA GLN A 170 5.79 -6.86 8.57
C GLN A 170 5.98 -5.54 7.80
N LYS A 171 7.11 -5.44 7.08
CA LYS A 171 7.46 -4.27 6.26
C LYS A 171 7.68 -4.67 4.80
N PHE A 172 7.21 -3.86 3.86
CA PHE A 172 7.59 -3.89 2.46
C PHE A 172 8.75 -2.93 2.20
N MET A 173 9.60 -3.23 1.22
CA MET A 173 10.53 -2.24 0.68
C MET A 173 10.72 -2.46 -0.83
N GLN A 174 10.27 -1.47 -1.60
CA GLN A 174 10.37 -1.45 -3.06
C GLN A 174 11.22 -0.28 -3.54
N ILE A 175 12.39 -0.58 -4.08
CA ILE A 175 13.31 0.42 -4.69
C ILE A 175 12.93 0.70 -6.15
N SER A 176 13.23 1.90 -6.64
CA SER A 176 12.80 2.37 -7.98
C SER A 176 13.38 1.60 -9.16
N ASN A 177 14.48 0.86 -8.96
CA ASN A 177 15.22 0.19 -10.03
C ASN A 177 15.33 -1.34 -9.85
N SER A 178 14.34 -1.97 -9.20
CA SER A 178 14.26 -3.42 -9.06
C SER A 178 12.84 -3.91 -9.35
N ALA A 179 12.71 -4.99 -10.11
CA ALA A 179 11.44 -5.72 -10.24
C ALA A 179 11.07 -6.47 -8.95
N ASN A 180 12.07 -6.83 -8.14
CA ASN A 180 11.91 -7.60 -6.92
C ASN A 180 11.79 -6.69 -5.68
N SER A 181 10.83 -7.03 -4.81
CA SER A 181 10.81 -6.56 -3.43
C SER A 181 12.09 -6.96 -2.72
N ARG A 182 12.64 -6.11 -1.85
CA ARG A 182 13.71 -6.56 -0.96
C ARG A 182 13.14 -7.55 0.06
N ASN A 183 13.90 -8.61 0.34
CA ASN A 183 13.58 -9.51 1.44
C ASN A 183 13.69 -8.74 2.77
N ILE A 184 12.70 -8.93 3.66
CA ILE A 184 12.65 -8.30 5.00
C ILE A 184 13.88 -8.59 5.86
N LEU A 185 14.52 -9.74 5.65
CA LEU A 185 15.75 -10.13 6.33
C LEU A 185 17.02 -9.62 5.65
N SER A 186 16.95 -8.98 4.47
CA SER A 186 18.16 -8.47 3.77
C SER A 186 18.95 -7.48 4.63
N THR A 187 18.23 -6.57 5.31
CA THR A 187 18.83 -5.62 6.26
C THR A 187 19.36 -6.32 7.51
N VAL A 188 18.66 -7.34 8.03
CA VAL A 188 19.12 -8.12 9.18
C VAL A 188 20.42 -8.85 8.84
N ARG A 189 20.47 -9.59 7.72
CA ARG A 189 21.65 -10.32 7.24
C ARG A 189 22.90 -9.43 7.08
N SER A 190 22.73 -8.15 6.73
CA SER A 190 23.84 -7.19 6.62
C SER A 190 24.35 -6.62 7.96
N ILE A 191 23.65 -6.86 9.08
CA ILE A 191 23.99 -6.32 10.41
C ILE A 191 24.20 -7.45 11.44
N SER A 192 23.65 -8.65 11.19
CA SER A 192 23.74 -9.80 12.08
C SER A 192 25.07 -10.53 11.92
N ILE A 193 25.87 -10.56 12.99
CA ILE A 193 27.09 -11.40 13.10
C ILE A 193 26.74 -12.91 12.99
N VAL A 194 25.50 -13.28 13.34
CA VAL A 194 24.95 -14.64 13.17
C VAL A 194 24.16 -14.72 11.87
N SER A 195 24.49 -15.67 10.98
CA SER A 195 23.74 -15.89 9.74
C SER A 195 22.34 -16.42 10.05
N VAL A 196 21.31 -15.57 9.86
CA VAL A 196 19.91 -16.00 9.98
C VAL A 196 19.48 -16.72 8.70
N ASN A 197 19.56 -18.05 8.74
CA ASN A 197 19.08 -18.93 7.68
C ASN A 197 17.56 -19.16 7.78
N GLY A 198 16.92 -19.53 6.67
CA GLY A 198 15.51 -19.94 6.69
C GLY A 198 15.33 -21.24 7.46
N HIS A 199 14.17 -21.42 8.12
CA HIS A 199 13.82 -22.72 8.70
C HIS A 199 13.76 -23.80 7.61
N GLY A 200 14.36 -24.96 7.90
CA GLY A 200 14.35 -26.14 7.02
C GLY A 200 15.70 -26.49 6.38
N LEU A 201 16.71 -25.62 6.46
CA LEU A 201 18.06 -25.94 5.97
C LEU A 201 18.81 -26.84 6.97
N THR A 202 19.37 -27.94 6.49
CA THR A 202 20.29 -28.80 7.23
C THR A 202 21.65 -28.11 7.46
N SER A 203 22.48 -28.70 8.33
CA SER A 203 23.83 -28.23 8.61
C SER A 203 24.71 -28.26 7.36
N GLU A 204 24.59 -29.32 6.56
CA GLU A 204 25.32 -29.53 5.31
C GLU A 204 24.89 -28.54 4.21
N GLU A 205 23.59 -28.28 4.06
CA GLU A 205 23.08 -27.27 3.13
C GLU A 205 23.50 -25.85 3.55
N THR A 206 23.54 -25.58 4.86
CA THR A 206 24.04 -24.33 5.43
C THR A 206 25.53 -24.13 5.11
N ALA A 207 26.37 -25.15 5.32
CA ALA A 207 27.80 -25.08 5.01
C ALA A 207 28.05 -24.94 3.50
N THR A 208 27.29 -25.66 2.67
CA THR A 208 27.37 -25.57 1.21
C THR A 208 26.99 -24.16 0.73
N SER A 209 25.95 -23.55 1.30
CA SER A 209 25.54 -22.18 0.98
C SER A 209 26.56 -21.11 1.39
N GLN A 210 27.43 -21.38 2.36
CA GLN A 210 28.52 -20.46 2.74
C GLN A 210 29.74 -20.60 1.82
N TYR A 211 29.98 -21.80 1.28
CA TYR A 211 31.13 -22.08 0.41
C TYR A 211 30.86 -21.76 -1.07
N SER A 212 29.63 -21.98 -1.56
CA SER A 212 29.33 -21.84 -2.99
C SER A 212 29.22 -20.41 -3.48
N GLY A 213 28.95 -19.43 -2.59
CA GLY A 213 28.94 -17.98 -2.89
C GLY A 213 28.01 -17.52 -4.01
N GLY A 214 27.17 -18.42 -4.53
CA GLY A 214 26.53 -18.31 -5.84
C GLY A 214 25.03 -18.52 -5.77
N ASP A 215 24.31 -17.53 -6.29
CA ASP A 215 22.85 -17.40 -6.23
C ASP A 215 22.12 -18.45 -7.09
N GLN A 216 21.62 -19.53 -6.49
CA GLN A 216 20.68 -20.49 -7.11
C GLN A 216 19.29 -19.88 -7.39
N THR A 217 19.05 -18.61 -7.07
CA THR A 217 17.83 -17.86 -7.43
C THR A 217 18.05 -16.83 -8.56
N GLY A 218 19.23 -16.87 -9.19
CA GLY A 218 19.64 -15.94 -10.26
C GLY A 218 19.07 -16.19 -11.66
N SER A 219 18.20 -17.19 -11.87
CA SER A 219 17.53 -17.39 -13.17
C SER A 219 16.18 -16.65 -13.20
N PRO A 220 15.96 -15.71 -14.13
CA PRO A 220 14.67 -15.02 -14.28
C PRO A 220 13.53 -15.96 -14.73
N ASP A 221 13.88 -16.99 -15.49
CA ASP A 221 12.99 -18.04 -15.96
C ASP A 221 13.33 -19.33 -15.19
N GLY A 222 12.34 -19.86 -14.46
CA GLY A 222 12.53 -21.00 -13.57
C GLY A 222 12.63 -22.33 -14.32
N ASP A 223 13.82 -22.65 -14.82
CA ASP A 223 14.13 -23.99 -15.30
C ASP A 223 14.52 -24.90 -14.12
N THR A 224 13.56 -25.66 -13.61
CA THR A 224 13.84 -26.79 -12.71
C THR A 224 14.33 -27.98 -13.53
N GLY A 225 15.52 -27.83 -14.12
CA GLY A 225 16.19 -28.84 -14.92
C GLY A 225 16.58 -30.08 -14.10
N THR A 226 15.70 -31.08 -14.11
CA THR A 226 16.05 -32.52 -14.15
C THR A 226 17.12 -33.02 -13.16
N LEU A 227 16.90 -32.89 -11.83
CA LEU A 227 17.77 -33.51 -10.81
C LEU A 227 17.05 -34.47 -9.83
N PHE A 228 15.76 -34.75 -10.01
CA PHE A 228 14.95 -35.55 -9.08
C PHE A 228 14.11 -36.67 -9.73
N GLU A 229 14.37 -37.04 -10.98
CA GLU A 229 13.86 -38.32 -11.50
C GLU A 229 14.72 -39.48 -10.97
N ASN A 230 14.07 -40.49 -10.39
CA ASN A 230 14.66 -41.73 -9.84
C ASN A 230 15.34 -41.68 -8.45
N ILE A 231 14.69 -41.11 -7.43
CA ILE A 231 14.90 -41.64 -6.06
C ILE A 231 13.56 -41.91 -5.37
N SER A 232 13.11 -43.17 -5.40
CA SER A 232 12.07 -43.63 -4.47
C SER A 232 12.63 -43.61 -3.04
N LYS A 233 11.94 -42.92 -2.12
CA LYS A 233 12.29 -42.92 -0.70
C LYS A 233 11.06 -43.22 0.14
N ASN A 234 10.91 -44.48 0.52
CA ASN A 234 10.10 -44.85 1.66
C ASN A 234 10.79 -44.30 2.92
N ALA A 235 10.11 -43.47 3.70
CA ALA A 235 10.62 -42.93 4.95
C ALA A 235 10.06 -43.74 6.13
N THR A 236 10.94 -44.45 6.86
CA THR A 236 10.56 -45.15 8.09
C THR A 236 10.63 -44.19 9.27
N VAL A 237 9.51 -44.03 9.99
CA VAL A 237 9.44 -43.20 11.20
C VAL A 237 9.36 -44.11 12.42
N THR A 238 10.33 -43.99 13.33
CA THR A 238 10.31 -44.69 14.63
C THR A 238 9.79 -43.74 15.70
N VAL A 239 8.72 -44.12 16.39
CA VAL A 239 8.10 -43.34 17.47
C VAL A 239 8.29 -44.06 18.80
N ASN A 240 9.02 -43.46 19.73
CA ASN A 240 9.07 -43.91 21.12
C ASN A 240 8.08 -43.09 21.96
N LEU A 241 7.14 -43.77 22.59
CA LEU A 241 6.16 -43.16 23.49
C LEU A 241 6.56 -43.48 24.94
N GLN A 242 6.82 -42.43 25.72
CA GLN A 242 7.13 -42.54 27.14
C GLN A 242 5.97 -41.95 27.94
N TRP A 243 5.31 -42.77 28.75
CA TRP A 243 4.18 -42.36 29.57
C TRP A 243 4.67 -41.93 30.95
N PRO A 244 4.18 -40.80 31.50
CA PRO A 244 4.38 -40.47 32.91
C PRO A 244 3.53 -41.38 33.79
N TRP A 245 4.12 -41.79 34.92
CA TRP A 245 3.44 -42.42 36.05
C TRP A 245 2.82 -41.37 36.98
#